data_AF-A0A518E3E3-F1
#
_entry.id   AF-A0A518E3E3-F1
#
_cell.length_a   1.000
_cell.length_b   1.000
_cell.length_c   1.000
_cell.angle_alpha   90.00
_cell.angle_beta   90.00
_cell.angle_gamma   90.00
#
_symmetry.space_group_name_H-M   'P 1'
#
loop_
_entity.id
_entity.type
_entity.pdbx_description
1 polymer ?
#
loop_
_entity_poly.entity_id
_entity_poly.type
_entity_poly.pdbx_seq_one_letter_code
_entity_poly.pdbx_strand_id
1 'polypeptide(L)'
;MMPTDNHARSPLLPERHPTLDFFVCDVFDAAPKGDMASMEHPIFSLSTKPDHRVRRYEHNDNFIEVKPSSDGLATVHDRDVLIYCISQLVAALNRHEHVSQVVRFRAHDLLKATNRMTNGQGYEALKAAFERLSGTRISTNIVTGGREEFETFGLIERARIVRETRDGRMQEIEIKLSDWVFGAIQSQEVLTLHRDYFRLRRPIERRLYELARKHCGRQPEWRISLELLRKKCGSGSTLKEFKRLVGKVVQDDARNHHMPDYRVRLEERRTNAEDIVVFESRGTIPTKSTSECRLPPPLAPDTYHTARVVAPGWDVHELERQWRSWAEASGAEPPRDVNAAFIGFCRKWTGRHSLSPRRR
;
A
#
# COMPACT_ATOMS: atom_id res chain seq x y z
N MET A 1 -39.62 31.97 -0.08
CA MET A 1 -39.17 30.75 0.63
C MET A 1 -38.07 30.14 -0.23
N MET A 2 -36.81 30.42 0.10
CA MET A 2 -35.67 29.90 -0.67
C MET A 2 -35.58 28.37 -0.46
N PRO A 3 -35.33 27.57 -1.50
CA PRO A 3 -35.15 26.14 -1.33
C PRO A 3 -33.87 25.92 -0.51
N THR A 4 -33.99 25.22 0.62
CA THR A 4 -32.84 24.71 1.34
C THR A 4 -32.22 23.60 0.51
N ASP A 5 -31.15 23.91 -0.22
CA ASP A 5 -30.28 22.89 -0.82
C ASP A 5 -29.72 22.04 0.32
N ASN A 6 -30.27 20.84 0.48
CA ASN A 6 -29.74 19.83 1.37
C ASN A 6 -28.49 19.25 0.69
N HIS A 7 -27.40 20.03 0.64
CA HIS A 7 -26.09 19.53 0.23
C HIS A 7 -25.74 18.37 1.14
N ALA A 8 -25.89 17.15 0.62
CA ALA A 8 -25.50 15.94 1.30
C ALA A 8 -24.05 16.10 1.78
N ARG A 9 -23.86 16.18 3.10
CA ARG A 9 -22.52 16.38 3.70
C ARG A 9 -21.62 15.24 3.23
N SER A 10 -20.53 15.59 2.54
CA SER A 10 -19.56 14.62 2.05
C SER A 10 -19.07 13.71 3.20
N PRO A 11 -18.96 12.38 2.98
CA PRO A 11 -18.33 11.46 3.92
C PRO A 11 -16.86 11.75 4.15
N LEU A 12 -16.18 12.48 3.27
CA LEU A 12 -14.81 12.91 3.49
C LEU A 12 -14.72 13.98 4.57
N LEU A 13 -13.58 14.03 5.26
CA LEU A 13 -13.18 15.22 5.99
C LEU A 13 -13.05 16.41 5.03
N PRO A 14 -13.32 17.64 5.48
CA PRO A 14 -13.05 18.82 4.68
C PRO A 14 -11.58 18.81 4.24
N GLU A 15 -11.32 19.33 3.05
CA GLU A 15 -9.97 19.65 2.64
C GLU A 15 -9.51 20.85 3.47
N ARG A 16 -8.69 20.59 4.49
CA ARG A 16 -8.23 21.63 5.42
C ARG A 16 -7.08 22.43 4.83
N HIS A 17 -6.29 21.78 3.99
CA HIS A 17 -5.05 22.32 3.43
C HIS A 17 -4.99 22.01 1.93
N PRO A 18 -5.59 22.85 1.08
CA PRO A 18 -5.38 22.76 -0.36
C PRO A 18 -3.92 23.08 -0.63
N THR A 19 -3.12 22.07 -0.96
CA THR A 19 -1.70 22.21 -1.32
C THR A 19 -1.49 21.43 -2.60
N LEU A 20 -0.66 21.94 -3.51
CA LEU A 20 -0.25 21.22 -4.71
C LEU A 20 0.91 20.28 -4.38
N ASP A 21 0.90 19.11 -5.01
CA ASP A 21 2.04 18.19 -5.21
C ASP A 21 2.72 17.60 -3.95
N PHE A 22 1.97 16.76 -3.23
CA PHE A 22 2.57 15.80 -2.30
C PHE A 22 2.36 14.38 -2.84
N PHE A 23 3.46 13.67 -3.13
CA PHE A 23 3.43 12.27 -3.54
C PHE A 23 3.24 11.39 -2.30
N VAL A 24 2.07 10.77 -2.13
CA VAL A 24 1.76 9.97 -0.93
C VAL A 24 2.23 8.52 -1.16
N CYS A 25 3.19 8.04 -0.38
CA CYS A 25 3.72 6.68 -0.44
C CYS A 25 3.52 5.91 0.86
N ASP A 26 3.28 4.61 0.72
CA ASP A 26 3.08 3.69 1.83
C ASP A 26 3.86 2.39 1.62
N VAL A 27 4.43 1.85 2.69
CA VAL A 27 5.41 0.74 2.69
C VAL A 27 4.88 -0.51 3.39
N PHE A 28 3.91 -0.41 4.30
CA PHE A 28 3.66 -1.49 5.28
C PHE A 28 2.93 -2.74 4.74
N ASP A 29 3.06 -2.98 3.44
CA ASP A 29 2.72 -4.23 2.78
C ASP A 29 3.89 -4.84 1.99
N ALA A 30 5.09 -4.27 2.17
CA ALA A 30 6.39 -4.70 1.70
C ALA A 30 7.06 -5.65 2.70
N ALA A 31 6.53 -6.86 2.80
CA ALA A 31 7.38 -7.95 3.26
C ALA A 31 8.39 -8.25 2.13
N PRO A 32 9.64 -8.62 2.47
CA PRO A 32 10.61 -9.09 1.47
C PRO A 32 9.93 -10.11 0.56
N LYS A 33 10.10 -9.98 -0.77
CA LYS A 33 9.51 -10.85 -1.81
C LYS A 33 9.93 -12.34 -1.71
N GLY A 34 9.56 -13.01 -0.63
CA GLY A 34 9.44 -14.45 -0.46
C GLY A 34 7.98 -14.83 -0.19
N ASP A 35 7.74 -16.03 0.37
CA ASP A 35 6.40 -16.59 0.66
C ASP A 35 5.47 -15.71 1.53
N MET A 36 5.96 -14.59 2.04
CA MET A 36 5.21 -13.56 2.77
C MET A 36 4.58 -12.48 1.89
N ALA A 37 4.76 -12.49 0.56
CA ALA A 37 4.02 -11.56 -0.29
C ALA A 37 2.48 -11.72 -0.13
N SER A 38 2.02 -12.89 0.37
CA SER A 38 0.61 -13.18 0.70
C SER A 38 0.14 -12.63 2.05
N MET A 39 1.09 -12.20 2.89
CA MET A 39 0.92 -11.90 4.30
C MET A 39 0.61 -10.41 4.48
N GLU A 40 -0.68 -10.06 4.47
CA GLU A 40 -1.16 -8.73 4.86
C GLU A 40 -1.49 -8.71 6.32
N HIS A 41 -0.68 -7.99 7.10
CA HIS A 41 -0.83 -7.95 8.53
C HIS A 41 -1.45 -6.64 8.97
N PRO A 42 -2.61 -6.68 9.64
CA PRO A 42 -3.22 -5.49 10.21
C PRO A 42 -2.50 -5.13 11.51
N ILE A 43 -1.30 -4.56 11.34
CA ILE A 43 -0.45 -4.04 12.41
C ILE A 43 -1.16 -2.92 13.16
N PHE A 44 -1.84 -2.05 12.40
CA PHE A 44 -2.54 -0.91 12.96
C PHE A 44 -3.93 -1.29 13.49
N SER A 45 -4.30 -0.68 14.62
CA SER A 45 -5.66 -0.82 15.15
C SER A 45 -6.67 0.03 14.38
N LEU A 46 -7.86 -0.55 14.18
CA LEU A 46 -9.05 0.14 13.67
C LEU A 46 -9.87 0.80 14.80
N SER A 47 -9.47 0.61 16.05
CA SER A 47 -10.14 1.20 17.20
C SER A 47 -9.85 2.69 17.30
N THR A 48 -10.86 3.47 17.69
CA THR A 48 -10.70 4.88 18.08
C THR A 48 -10.43 5.06 19.57
N LYS A 49 -10.41 3.96 20.33
CA LYS A 49 -10.01 3.89 21.75
C LYS A 49 -8.71 3.08 21.87
N PRO A 50 -7.90 3.27 22.94
CA PRO A 50 -6.71 2.45 23.19
C PRO A 50 -7.03 0.95 23.06
N ASP A 51 -6.28 0.27 22.21
CA ASP A 51 -6.44 -1.15 21.92
C ASP A 51 -5.26 -1.92 22.51
N HIS A 52 -5.53 -2.68 23.57
CA HIS A 52 -4.52 -3.49 24.27
C HIS A 52 -4.56 -4.98 23.86
N ARG A 53 -5.24 -5.31 22.76
CA ARG A 53 -5.26 -6.69 22.28
C ARG A 53 -3.95 -7.03 21.59
N VAL A 54 -3.26 -8.06 22.08
CA VAL A 54 -2.19 -8.71 21.32
C VAL A 54 -2.82 -9.39 20.10
N ARG A 55 -2.21 -9.22 18.94
CA ARG A 55 -2.68 -9.82 17.69
C ARG A 55 -1.60 -10.70 17.13
N ARG A 56 -1.95 -11.93 16.78
CA ARG A 56 -1.05 -12.88 16.14
C ARG A 56 -1.67 -13.36 14.85
N TYR A 57 -0.88 -13.29 13.78
CA TYR A 57 -1.27 -13.72 12.45
C TYR A 57 -0.28 -14.78 12.02
N GLU A 58 -0.79 -15.93 11.64
CA GLU A 58 0.00 -17.06 11.18
C GLU A 58 -0.41 -17.42 9.76
N HIS A 59 0.57 -17.73 8.94
CA HIS A 59 0.38 -18.26 7.60
C HIS A 59 1.54 -19.21 7.27
N ASN A 60 1.22 -20.49 7.08
CA ASN A 60 2.19 -21.58 7.00
C ASN A 60 3.10 -21.55 8.25
N ASP A 61 4.43 -21.59 8.08
CA ASP A 61 5.40 -21.57 9.18
C ASP A 61 5.77 -20.14 9.64
N ASN A 62 5.24 -19.10 9.01
CA ASN A 62 5.52 -17.70 9.33
C ASN A 62 4.45 -17.12 10.26
N PHE A 63 4.88 -16.30 11.23
CA PHE A 63 3.98 -15.52 12.06
C PHE A 63 4.40 -14.05 12.20
N ILE A 64 3.41 -13.19 12.38
CA ILE A 64 3.58 -11.81 12.84
C ILE A 64 2.71 -11.62 14.08
N GLU A 65 3.34 -11.23 15.17
CA GLU A 65 2.70 -10.91 16.44
C GLU A 65 2.90 -9.43 16.76
N VAL A 66 1.82 -8.72 17.04
CA VAL A 66 1.80 -7.29 17.30
C VAL A 66 1.32 -7.05 18.73
N LYS A 67 2.19 -6.43 19.53
CA LYS A 67 1.99 -6.18 20.96
C LYS A 67 1.82 -4.69 21.23
N PRO A 68 0.83 -4.31 22.04
CA PRO A 68 0.60 -2.92 22.46
C PRO A 68 1.58 -2.49 23.56
N SER A 69 1.72 -1.18 23.74
CA SER A 69 2.24 -0.58 24.97
C SER A 69 1.11 -0.27 25.97
N SER A 70 1.44 0.42 27.07
CA SER A 70 0.48 1.03 27.99
C SER A 70 -0.45 2.05 27.33
N ASP A 71 -0.09 2.58 26.17
CA ASP A 71 -0.91 3.53 25.39
C ASP A 71 -1.76 2.83 24.31
N GLY A 72 -1.64 1.51 24.20
CA GLY A 72 -2.32 0.69 23.20
C GLY A 72 -1.53 0.56 21.89
N LEU A 73 -2.11 -0.18 20.94
CA LEU A 73 -1.57 -0.32 19.58
C LEU A 73 -1.62 1.01 18.82
N ALA A 74 -0.62 1.24 17.97
CA ALA A 74 -0.68 2.26 16.92
C ALA A 74 -1.94 2.06 16.07
N THR A 75 -2.67 3.14 15.82
CA THR A 75 -3.91 3.14 15.06
C THR A 75 -3.65 3.38 13.57
N VAL A 76 -4.62 3.08 12.72
CA VAL A 76 -4.50 3.35 11.27
C VAL A 76 -4.33 4.84 10.97
N HIS A 77 -4.76 5.73 11.88
CA HIS A 77 -4.49 7.16 11.75
C HIS A 77 -3.04 7.52 12.11
N ASP A 78 -2.42 6.80 13.05
CA ASP A 78 -1.01 7.02 13.41
C ASP A 78 -0.07 6.67 12.26
N ARG A 79 -0.48 5.70 11.42
CA ARG A 79 0.21 5.35 10.17
C ARG A 79 0.47 6.56 9.26
N ASP A 80 -0.36 7.59 9.31
CA ASP A 80 -0.18 8.81 8.51
C ASP A 80 1.20 9.45 8.71
N VAL A 81 1.78 9.32 9.91
CA VAL A 81 3.15 9.76 10.20
C VAL A 81 4.16 9.01 9.36
N LEU A 82 4.01 7.70 9.27
CA LEU A 82 4.93 6.84 8.52
C LEU A 82 4.77 7.10 7.02
N ILE A 83 3.52 7.18 6.53
CA ILE A 83 3.22 7.55 5.15
C ILE A 83 3.91 8.87 4.80
N TYR A 84 3.85 9.88 5.68
CA TYR A 84 4.55 11.14 5.47
C TYR A 84 6.07 10.97 5.38
N CYS A 85 6.69 10.26 6.33
CA CYS A 85 8.13 10.02 6.34
C CYS A 85 8.59 9.29 5.08
N ILE A 86 7.88 8.21 4.70
CA ILE A 86 8.14 7.42 3.50
C ILE A 86 8.04 8.29 2.26
N SER A 87 6.99 9.11 2.17
CA SER A 87 6.79 10.03 1.05
C SER A 87 7.97 10.99 0.87
N GLN A 88 8.52 11.52 1.97
CA GLN A 88 9.71 12.38 1.93
C GLN A 88 10.96 11.62 1.45
N LEU A 89 11.19 10.41 1.97
CA LEU A 89 12.33 9.59 1.59
C LEU A 89 12.27 9.13 0.14
N VAL A 90 11.10 8.68 -0.33
CA VAL A 90 10.88 8.31 -1.74
C VAL A 90 11.06 9.52 -2.65
N ALA A 91 10.57 10.70 -2.26
CA ALA A 91 10.80 11.92 -3.03
C ALA A 91 12.30 12.28 -3.12
N ALA A 92 13.06 12.12 -2.03
CA ALA A 92 14.52 12.30 -2.03
C ALA A 92 15.23 11.27 -2.91
N LEU A 93 14.85 9.99 -2.83
CA LEU A 93 15.37 8.93 -3.71
C LEU A 93 15.10 9.21 -5.19
N ASN A 94 13.90 9.70 -5.53
CA ASN A 94 13.55 10.08 -6.90
C ASN A 94 14.36 11.28 -7.41
N ARG A 95 14.90 12.12 -6.51
CA ARG A 95 15.85 13.18 -6.83
C ARG A 95 17.31 12.72 -6.81
N HIS A 96 17.56 11.42 -6.65
CA HIS A 96 18.89 10.81 -6.50
C HIS A 96 19.68 11.35 -5.30
N GLU A 97 18.99 11.75 -4.23
CA GLU A 97 19.61 12.19 -2.98
C GLU A 97 19.92 11.00 -2.05
N HIS A 98 20.95 11.16 -1.21
CA HIS A 98 21.21 10.19 -0.14
C HIS A 98 20.15 10.31 0.95
N VAL A 99 19.51 9.18 1.27
CA VAL A 99 18.50 9.08 2.33
C VAL A 99 19.07 8.50 3.62
N SER A 100 18.51 8.92 4.74
CA SER A 100 18.82 8.41 6.08
C SER A 100 17.57 7.82 6.73
N GLN A 101 17.77 6.86 7.63
CA GLN A 101 16.73 6.36 8.55
C GLN A 101 16.19 7.45 9.48
N VAL A 102 16.99 8.49 9.73
CA VAL A 102 16.60 9.62 10.57
C VAL A 102 16.03 10.72 9.67
N VAL A 103 14.73 10.96 9.80
CA VAL A 103 14.00 11.98 9.03
C VAL A 103 13.72 13.18 9.94
N ARG A 104 14.08 14.38 9.47
CA ARG A 104 13.81 15.65 10.17
C ARG A 104 12.86 16.51 9.35
N PHE A 105 11.84 17.06 10.00
CA PHE A 105 10.86 17.92 9.35
C PHE A 105 10.09 18.76 10.36
N ARG A 106 9.38 19.78 9.87
CA ARG A 106 8.50 20.60 10.70
C ARG A 106 7.19 19.89 10.99
N ALA A 107 6.78 19.90 12.25
CA ALA A 107 5.53 19.28 12.70
C ALA A 107 4.30 19.80 11.94
N HIS A 108 4.29 21.12 11.73
CA HIS A 108 3.24 21.81 11.00
C HIS A 108 3.06 21.28 9.57
N ASP A 109 4.15 20.93 8.89
CA ASP A 109 4.11 20.46 7.50
C ASP A 109 3.56 19.03 7.41
N LEU A 110 3.92 18.16 8.37
CA LEU A 110 3.27 16.86 8.52
C LEU A 110 1.77 17.01 8.75
N LEU A 111 1.37 17.86 9.71
CA LEU A 111 -0.05 18.06 10.03
C LEU A 111 -0.82 18.55 8.80
N LYS A 112 -0.24 19.45 8.00
CA LYS A 112 -0.83 19.91 6.75
C LYS A 112 -0.95 18.79 5.72
N ALA A 113 0.14 18.08 5.44
CA ALA A 113 0.21 17.04 4.43
C ALA A 113 -0.75 15.88 4.72
N THR A 114 -0.94 15.53 6.00
CA THR A 114 -1.84 14.45 6.43
C THR A 114 -3.27 14.94 6.74
N ASN A 115 -3.66 16.14 6.29
CA ASN A 115 -4.98 16.75 6.50
C ASN A 115 -5.43 16.81 7.99
N ARG A 116 -4.48 16.94 8.93
CA ARG A 116 -4.75 17.07 10.36
C ARG A 116 -5.01 18.54 10.72
N MET A 117 -5.58 18.74 11.90
CA MET A 117 -5.71 20.07 12.50
C MET A 117 -4.33 20.61 12.90
N THR A 118 -4.08 21.90 12.70
CA THR A 118 -2.83 22.59 13.03
C THR A 118 -2.93 23.42 14.31
N ASN A 119 -3.83 23.04 15.23
CA ASN A 119 -4.02 23.66 16.53
C ASN A 119 -3.51 22.75 17.66
N GLY A 120 -3.60 23.20 18.93
CA GLY A 120 -3.08 22.47 20.09
C GLY A 120 -3.53 21.01 20.16
N GLN A 121 -4.81 20.73 19.88
CA GLN A 121 -5.33 19.35 19.85
C GLN A 121 -4.65 18.48 18.78
N GLY A 122 -4.35 19.05 17.61
CA GLY A 122 -3.61 18.36 16.55
C GLY A 122 -2.18 17.99 16.95
N TYR A 123 -1.48 18.90 17.66
CA TYR A 123 -0.14 18.63 18.17
C TYR A 123 -0.12 17.61 19.32
N GLU A 124 -1.08 17.66 20.23
CA GLU A 124 -1.21 16.64 21.29
C GLU A 124 -1.55 15.26 20.70
N ALA A 125 -2.44 15.21 19.71
CA ALA A 125 -2.75 13.98 18.99
C ALA A 125 -1.53 13.42 18.22
N LEU A 126 -0.69 14.31 17.67
CA LEU A 126 0.56 13.92 17.02
C LEU A 126 1.57 13.35 18.02
N LYS A 127 1.73 13.99 19.18
CA LYS A 127 2.57 13.44 20.26
C LYS A 127 2.09 12.05 20.69
N ALA A 128 0.78 11.88 20.92
CA ALA A 128 0.21 10.59 21.28
C ALA A 128 0.38 9.53 20.18
N ALA A 129 0.39 9.93 18.90
CA ALA A 129 0.69 9.04 17.79
C ALA A 129 2.15 8.53 17.86
N PHE A 130 3.12 9.40 18.20
CA PHE A 130 4.50 8.97 18.36
C PHE A 130 4.68 7.95 19.48
N GLU A 131 4.08 8.18 20.66
CA GLU A 131 4.16 7.24 21.79
C GLU A 131 3.63 5.85 21.40
N ARG A 132 2.48 5.78 20.69
CA ARG A 132 1.93 4.51 20.21
C ARG A 132 2.77 3.87 19.12
N LEU A 133 3.34 4.66 18.19
CA LEU A 133 4.20 4.15 17.12
C LEU A 133 5.50 3.56 17.67
N SER A 134 6.13 4.21 18.67
CA SER A 134 7.32 3.67 19.34
C SER A 134 7.00 2.50 20.27
N GLY A 135 5.82 2.51 20.89
CA GLY A 135 5.38 1.50 21.85
C GLY A 135 4.87 0.20 21.23
N THR A 136 4.39 0.24 19.98
CA THR A 136 3.90 -0.96 19.28
C THR A 136 5.07 -1.84 18.88
N ARG A 137 5.12 -3.07 19.41
CA ARG A 137 6.17 -4.04 19.11
C ARG A 137 5.67 -5.11 18.16
N ILE A 138 6.47 -5.42 17.15
CA ILE A 138 6.23 -6.47 16.17
C ILE A 138 7.26 -7.56 16.43
N SER A 139 6.81 -8.79 16.63
CA SER A 139 7.64 -9.99 16.74
C SER A 139 7.33 -10.91 15.56
N THR A 140 8.36 -11.44 14.92
CA THR A 140 8.20 -12.28 13.73
C THR A 140 9.39 -13.22 13.54
N ASN A 141 9.20 -14.34 12.85
CA ASN A 141 10.24 -15.31 12.46
C ASN A 141 10.58 -15.23 10.96
N ILE A 142 10.27 -14.10 10.34
CA ILE A 142 10.35 -13.89 8.91
C ILE A 142 11.79 -13.97 8.39
N VAL A 143 11.96 -14.67 7.26
CA VAL A 143 13.24 -14.81 6.56
C VAL A 143 13.69 -13.46 5.98
N THR A 144 14.81 -12.94 6.48
CA THR A 144 15.54 -11.82 5.86
C THR A 144 16.93 -12.32 5.41
N GLY A 145 17.26 -12.18 4.13
CA GLY A 145 18.58 -12.61 3.62
C GLY A 145 18.82 -14.13 3.60
N GLY A 146 17.77 -14.95 3.59
CA GLY A 146 17.86 -16.41 3.49
C GLY A 146 18.06 -17.16 4.82
N ARG A 147 17.96 -16.46 5.96
CA ARG A 147 17.94 -17.07 7.31
C ARG A 147 16.64 -16.73 8.02
N GLU A 148 16.02 -17.73 8.63
CA GLU A 148 14.92 -17.56 9.57
C GLU A 148 15.50 -17.06 10.89
N GLU A 149 15.18 -15.82 11.27
CA GLU A 149 15.59 -15.25 12.54
C GLU A 149 14.36 -14.72 13.27
N PHE A 150 14.26 -15.04 14.56
CA PHE A 150 13.27 -14.41 15.42
C PHE A 150 13.73 -12.97 15.68
N GLU A 151 12.96 -12.01 15.19
CA GLU A 151 13.22 -10.61 15.39
C GLU A 151 12.05 -9.96 16.15
N THR A 152 12.36 -8.94 16.95
CA THR A 152 11.34 -8.08 17.55
C THR A 152 11.77 -6.63 17.44
N PHE A 153 10.95 -5.82 16.78
CA PHE A 153 11.23 -4.41 16.46
C PHE A 153 9.98 -3.53 16.59
N GLY A 154 10.14 -2.22 16.47
CA GLY A 154 9.05 -1.25 16.49
C GLY A 154 8.74 -0.69 15.10
N LEU A 155 7.69 0.13 14.98
CA LEU A 155 7.42 0.88 13.74
C LEU A 155 8.38 2.06 13.56
N ILE A 156 8.76 2.68 14.67
CA ILE A 156 9.82 3.68 14.77
C ILE A 156 10.72 3.31 15.94
N GLU A 157 12.02 3.56 15.80
CA GLU A 157 12.98 3.37 16.89
C GLU A 157 12.97 4.55 17.86
N ARG A 158 12.70 5.76 17.35
CA ARG A 158 12.71 6.97 18.16
C ARG A 158 11.92 8.10 17.51
N ALA A 159 11.20 8.86 18.32
CA ALA A 159 10.73 10.20 17.97
C ALA A 159 11.34 11.22 18.96
N ARG A 160 11.85 12.33 18.44
CA ARG A 160 12.33 13.46 19.24
C ARG A 160 11.64 14.73 18.76
N ILE A 161 11.07 15.45 19.71
CA ILE A 161 10.44 16.75 19.50
C ILE A 161 11.45 17.81 19.93
N VAL A 162 11.87 18.66 19.01
CA VAL A 162 12.74 19.81 19.29
C VAL A 162 11.85 21.05 19.42
N ARG A 163 11.85 21.65 20.62
CA ARG A 163 11.14 22.89 20.92
C ARG A 163 12.17 24.01 21.04
N GLU A 164 11.94 25.14 20.36
CA GLU A 164 12.86 26.29 20.41
C GLU A 164 12.55 27.28 21.53
N THR A 165 11.31 27.34 22.04
CA THR A 165 10.91 28.35 23.04
C THR A 165 10.22 27.74 24.26
N ARG A 166 10.39 28.41 25.42
CA ARG A 166 9.67 28.09 26.67
C ARG A 166 8.14 28.13 26.49
N ASP A 167 7.65 28.91 25.50
CA ASP A 167 6.23 29.02 25.12
C ASP A 167 5.71 27.85 24.24
N GLY A 168 6.53 26.83 23.98
CA GLY A 168 6.03 25.45 23.84
C GLY A 168 5.54 24.99 22.46
N ARG A 169 5.70 25.77 21.38
CA ARG A 169 5.33 25.29 20.03
C ARG A 169 6.34 24.24 19.54
N MET A 170 5.81 23.07 19.17
CA MET A 170 6.55 22.01 18.48
C MET A 170 6.94 22.51 17.09
N GLN A 171 8.24 22.78 16.88
CA GLN A 171 8.77 23.30 15.62
C GLN A 171 9.24 22.14 14.74
N GLU A 172 10.23 21.40 15.25
CA GLU A 172 10.93 20.36 14.50
C GLU A 172 10.76 19.00 15.17
N ILE A 173 10.60 17.98 14.33
CA ILE A 173 10.46 16.58 14.72
C ILE A 173 11.57 15.81 14.03
N GLU A 174 12.18 14.91 14.78
CA GLU A 174 13.15 13.95 14.28
C GLU A 174 12.61 12.54 14.56
N ILE A 175 12.44 11.74 13.50
CA ILE A 175 11.98 10.34 13.60
C ILE A 175 13.07 9.43 13.07
N LYS A 176 13.47 8.43 13.87
CA LYS A 176 14.27 7.30 13.39
C LYS A 176 13.34 6.15 13.04
N LEU A 177 13.23 5.84 11.74
CA LEU A 177 12.48 4.66 11.26
C LEU A 177 13.20 3.38 11.67
N SER A 178 12.45 2.29 11.84
CA SER A 178 13.06 0.97 12.06
C SER A 178 13.70 0.42 10.80
N ASP A 179 14.63 -0.52 10.98
CA ASP A 179 15.37 -1.16 9.89
C ASP A 179 14.42 -1.82 8.89
N TRP A 180 13.36 -2.46 9.38
CA TRP A 180 12.31 -3.06 8.56
C TRP A 180 11.64 -2.04 7.62
N VAL A 181 11.23 -0.89 8.15
CA VAL A 181 10.55 0.15 7.36
C VAL A 181 11.51 0.76 6.34
N PHE A 182 12.74 1.05 6.77
CA PHE A 182 13.73 1.66 5.90
C PHE A 182 14.20 0.71 4.79
N GLY A 183 14.40 -0.57 5.10
CA GLY A 183 14.79 -1.59 4.12
C GLY A 183 13.77 -1.76 3.00
N ALA A 184 12.47 -1.68 3.32
CA ALA A 184 11.41 -1.74 2.33
C ALA A 184 11.35 -0.48 1.44
N ILE A 185 11.68 0.71 1.98
CA ILE A 185 11.86 1.93 1.17
C ILE A 185 13.03 1.76 0.20
N GLN A 186 14.17 1.26 0.68
CA GLN A 186 15.37 1.03 -0.14
C GLN A 186 15.12 -0.01 -1.23
N SER A 187 14.27 -1.01 -0.97
CA SER A 187 13.87 -2.03 -1.92
C SER A 187 12.79 -1.57 -2.92
N GLN A 188 12.39 -0.29 -2.86
CA GLN A 188 11.34 0.32 -3.68
C GLN A 188 9.97 -0.38 -3.57
N GLU A 189 9.71 -1.01 -2.42
CA GLU A 189 8.46 -1.71 -2.15
C GLU A 189 7.42 -0.73 -1.59
N VAL A 190 7.09 0.30 -2.37
CA VAL A 190 6.17 1.37 -1.97
C VAL A 190 4.98 1.50 -2.90
N LEU A 191 3.80 1.69 -2.32
CA LEU A 191 2.57 1.98 -3.06
C LEU A 191 2.23 3.45 -2.99
N THR A 192 1.95 4.05 -4.15
CA THR A 192 1.43 5.41 -4.23
C THR A 192 -0.05 5.42 -3.86
N LEU A 193 -0.42 6.23 -2.87
CA LEU A 193 -1.79 6.45 -2.43
C LEU A 193 -2.36 7.75 -3.02
N HIS A 194 -3.67 7.82 -3.15
CA HIS A 194 -4.38 9.04 -3.53
C HIS A 194 -4.41 10.02 -2.36
N ARG A 195 -4.34 11.32 -2.65
CA ARG A 195 -4.31 12.40 -1.64
C ARG A 195 -5.52 12.35 -0.68
N ASP A 196 -6.70 12.08 -1.22
CA ASP A 196 -7.94 11.96 -0.43
C ASP A 196 -7.94 10.79 0.57
N TYR A 197 -6.95 9.91 0.55
CA TYR A 197 -6.73 8.92 1.62
C TYR A 197 -6.75 9.59 3.01
N PHE A 198 -6.06 10.73 3.17
CA PHE A 198 -6.02 11.45 4.44
C PHE A 198 -7.36 12.10 4.83
N ARG A 199 -8.32 12.15 3.91
CA ARG A 199 -9.67 12.66 4.17
C ARG A 199 -10.67 11.56 4.52
N LEU A 200 -10.31 10.27 4.34
CA LEU A 200 -11.09 9.15 4.85
C LEU A 200 -11.19 9.26 6.37
N ARG A 201 -12.41 9.36 6.87
CA ARG A 201 -12.68 9.69 8.28
C ARG A 201 -12.62 8.45 9.15
N ARG A 202 -13.19 7.33 8.68
CA ARG A 202 -13.34 6.13 9.48
C ARG A 202 -12.10 5.25 9.34
N PRO A 203 -11.57 4.68 10.43
CA PRO A 203 -10.44 3.75 10.38
C PRO A 203 -10.61 2.62 9.36
N ILE A 204 -11.82 2.05 9.29
CA ILE A 204 -12.13 0.98 8.34
C ILE A 204 -12.04 1.43 6.88
N GLU A 205 -12.42 2.66 6.53
CA GLU A 205 -12.32 3.15 5.15
C GLU A 205 -10.86 3.18 4.68
N ARG A 206 -9.96 3.67 5.55
CA ARG A 206 -8.52 3.71 5.26
C ARG A 206 -7.97 2.31 5.02
N ARG A 207 -8.30 1.38 5.92
CA ARG A 207 -7.84 -0.01 5.78
C ARG A 207 -8.39 -0.68 4.53
N LEU A 208 -9.66 -0.43 4.18
CA LEU A 208 -10.24 -0.94 2.94
C LEU A 208 -9.55 -0.36 1.70
N TYR A 209 -9.24 0.94 1.71
CA TYR A 209 -8.50 1.59 0.62
C TYR A 209 -7.09 0.99 0.45
N GLU A 210 -6.36 0.80 1.54
CA GLU A 210 -5.01 0.17 1.52
C GLU A 210 -5.06 -1.23 0.90
N LEU A 211 -5.99 -2.07 1.36
CA LEU A 211 -6.16 -3.43 0.83
C LEU A 211 -6.55 -3.40 -0.64
N ALA A 212 -7.47 -2.51 -1.04
CA ALA A 212 -7.80 -2.32 -2.45
C ALA A 212 -6.57 -1.87 -3.25
N ARG A 213 -5.73 -0.98 -2.68
CA ARG A 213 -4.53 -0.48 -3.36
C ARG A 213 -3.49 -1.55 -3.60
N LYS A 214 -3.34 -2.48 -2.66
CA LYS A 214 -2.47 -3.65 -2.78
C LYS A 214 -3.02 -4.68 -3.76
N HIS A 215 -4.27 -5.09 -3.59
CA HIS A 215 -4.83 -6.23 -4.31
C HIS A 215 -5.46 -5.90 -5.63
N CYS A 216 -6.28 -4.85 -5.64
CA CYS A 216 -6.91 -4.37 -6.85
C CYS A 216 -5.87 -3.65 -7.69
N GLY A 217 -5.17 -2.69 -7.08
CA GLY A 217 -4.23 -1.86 -7.81
C GLY A 217 -4.90 -1.31 -9.07
N ARG A 218 -4.34 -1.63 -10.24
CA ARG A 218 -4.89 -1.19 -11.53
C ARG A 218 -5.83 -2.19 -12.19
N GLN A 219 -6.01 -3.38 -11.63
CA GLN A 219 -6.88 -4.39 -12.24
C GLN A 219 -8.35 -3.93 -12.20
N PRO A 220 -9.21 -4.40 -13.12
CA PRO A 220 -10.58 -3.93 -13.21
C PRO A 220 -11.37 -4.10 -11.91
N GLU A 221 -11.20 -5.25 -11.26
CA GLU A 221 -11.84 -5.52 -9.97
C GLU A 221 -11.04 -6.50 -9.10
N TRP A 222 -11.21 -6.38 -7.78
CA TRP A 222 -10.78 -7.37 -6.81
C TRP A 222 -11.97 -7.83 -5.97
N ARG A 223 -12.14 -9.14 -5.86
CA ARG A 223 -13.25 -9.78 -5.14
C ARG A 223 -12.70 -10.54 -3.94
N ILE A 224 -13.32 -10.35 -2.78
CA ILE A 224 -12.90 -11.00 -1.53
C ILE A 224 -14.11 -11.33 -0.67
N SER A 225 -14.09 -12.48 0.02
CA SER A 225 -15.15 -12.80 0.97
C SER A 225 -15.11 -11.89 2.19
N LEU A 226 -16.28 -11.58 2.74
CA LEU A 226 -16.41 -10.67 3.88
C LEU A 226 -15.62 -11.17 5.10
N GLU A 227 -15.57 -12.48 5.30
CA GLU A 227 -14.82 -13.09 6.39
C GLU A 227 -13.30 -12.94 6.22
N LEU A 228 -12.78 -13.22 5.03
CA LEU A 228 -11.36 -13.03 4.73
C LEU A 228 -10.97 -11.55 4.79
N LEU A 229 -11.83 -10.66 4.31
CA LEU A 229 -11.63 -9.22 4.42
C LEU A 229 -11.58 -8.77 5.88
N ARG A 230 -12.47 -9.30 6.74
CA ARG A 230 -12.46 -9.02 8.19
C ARG A 230 -11.12 -9.43 8.82
N LYS A 231 -10.60 -10.60 8.44
CA LYS A 231 -9.30 -11.11 8.89
C LYS A 231 -8.15 -10.19 8.43
N LYS A 232 -8.09 -9.82 7.15
CA LYS A 232 -7.07 -8.91 6.57
C LYS A 232 -7.14 -7.48 7.12
N CYS A 233 -8.34 -7.01 7.47
CA CYS A 233 -8.54 -5.75 8.18
C CYS A 233 -8.08 -5.79 9.64
N GLY A 234 -7.94 -6.98 10.23
CA GLY A 234 -7.67 -7.16 11.66
C GLY A 234 -8.81 -6.68 12.54
N SER A 235 -10.05 -6.74 12.03
CA SER A 235 -11.19 -6.27 12.81
C SER A 235 -11.52 -7.25 13.93
N GLY A 236 -11.56 -6.73 15.15
CA GLY A 236 -12.02 -7.46 16.33
C GLY A 236 -13.55 -7.61 16.42
N SER A 237 -14.31 -6.99 15.53
CA SER A 237 -15.78 -7.04 15.54
C SER A 237 -16.32 -8.40 15.07
N THR A 238 -17.57 -8.69 15.46
CA THR A 238 -18.33 -9.84 14.92
C THR A 238 -18.54 -9.66 13.41
N LEU A 239 -18.75 -10.76 12.67
CA LEU A 239 -18.98 -10.69 11.22
C LEU A 239 -20.19 -9.82 10.86
N LYS A 240 -21.27 -9.91 11.64
CA LYS A 240 -22.48 -9.07 11.47
C LYS A 240 -22.17 -7.58 11.62
N GLU A 241 -21.41 -7.20 12.67
CA GLU A 241 -21.04 -5.81 12.89
C GLU A 241 -20.04 -5.33 11.82
N PHE A 242 -19.11 -6.18 11.40
CA PHE A 242 -18.21 -5.88 10.29
C PHE A 242 -18.98 -5.64 8.98
N LYS A 243 -19.96 -6.50 8.66
CA LYS A 243 -20.88 -6.31 7.53
C LYS A 243 -21.57 -4.96 7.58
N ARG A 244 -22.09 -4.58 8.76
CA ARG A 244 -22.76 -3.28 8.98
C ARG A 244 -21.81 -2.11 8.71
N LEU A 245 -20.56 -2.19 9.19
CA LEU A 245 -19.54 -1.16 9.00
C LEU A 245 -19.14 -1.02 7.51
N VAL A 246 -18.86 -2.14 6.83
CA VAL A 246 -18.54 -2.18 5.40
C VAL A 246 -19.73 -1.70 4.56
N GLY A 247 -20.94 -2.14 4.88
CA GLY A 247 -22.17 -1.71 4.21
C GLY A 247 -22.36 -0.19 4.28
N LYS A 248 -21.99 0.44 5.41
CA LYS A 248 -22.00 1.90 5.52
C LYS A 248 -20.96 2.55 4.60
N VAL A 249 -19.78 1.97 4.43
CA VAL A 249 -18.77 2.47 3.46
C VAL A 249 -19.31 2.37 2.03
N VAL A 250 -19.90 1.22 1.67
CA VAL A 250 -20.54 0.99 0.35
C VAL A 250 -21.64 2.01 0.08
N GLN A 251 -22.55 2.24 1.04
CA GLN A 251 -23.64 3.23 0.89
C GLN A 251 -23.11 4.66 0.75
N ASP A 252 -22.08 5.02 1.50
CA ASP A 252 -21.48 6.35 1.44
C ASP A 252 -20.71 6.55 0.13
N ASP A 253 -20.05 5.51 -0.39
CA ASP A 253 -19.32 5.55 -1.67
C ASP A 253 -20.26 5.56 -2.87
N ALA A 254 -21.33 4.77 -2.84
CA ALA A 254 -22.36 4.78 -3.88
C ALA A 254 -23.04 6.15 -4.02
N ARG A 255 -23.22 6.87 -2.92
CA ARG A 255 -23.87 8.20 -2.91
C ARG A 255 -22.92 9.35 -3.25
N ASN A 256 -21.67 9.26 -2.83
CA ASN A 256 -20.76 10.43 -2.83
C ASN A 256 -19.45 10.19 -3.58
N HIS A 257 -19.22 8.99 -4.10
CA HIS A 257 -17.98 8.61 -4.77
C HIS A 257 -16.72 8.91 -3.94
N HIS A 258 -16.81 8.73 -2.62
CA HIS A 258 -15.81 9.22 -1.68
C HIS A 258 -14.62 8.29 -1.49
N MET A 259 -14.72 7.01 -1.85
CA MET A 259 -13.58 6.10 -1.80
C MET A 259 -12.63 6.46 -2.96
N PRO A 260 -11.39 6.90 -2.68
CA PRO A 260 -10.45 7.23 -3.73
C PRO A 260 -10.10 5.99 -4.56
N ASP A 261 -9.85 6.18 -5.86
CA ASP A 261 -9.46 5.17 -6.84
C ASP A 261 -10.37 3.97 -7.08
N TYR A 262 -11.28 3.67 -6.15
CA TYR A 262 -12.07 2.45 -6.16
C TYR A 262 -13.53 2.74 -5.88
N ARG A 263 -14.40 1.95 -6.51
CA ARG A 263 -15.79 1.80 -6.10
C ARG A 263 -15.90 0.55 -5.23
N VAL A 264 -16.60 0.63 -4.10
CA VAL A 264 -16.81 -0.52 -3.22
C VAL A 264 -18.24 -1.00 -3.32
N ARG A 265 -18.45 -2.29 -3.60
CA ARG A 265 -19.77 -2.94 -3.61
C ARG A 265 -19.81 -4.12 -2.66
N LEU A 266 -20.99 -4.39 -2.11
CA LEU A 266 -21.28 -5.57 -1.31
C LEU A 266 -22.31 -6.42 -2.07
N GLU A 267 -21.92 -7.62 -2.46
CA GLU A 267 -22.78 -8.61 -3.08
C GLU A 267 -23.29 -9.57 -2.00
N GLU A 268 -24.52 -9.33 -1.54
CA GLU A 268 -25.16 -10.19 -0.56
C GLU A 268 -25.69 -11.46 -1.21
N ARG A 269 -25.31 -12.63 -0.69
CA ARG A 269 -25.79 -13.91 -1.22
C ARG A 269 -26.91 -14.47 -0.34
N ARG A 270 -28.00 -14.90 -0.98
CA ARG A 270 -29.26 -15.28 -0.28
C ARG A 270 -29.24 -16.67 0.35
N THR A 271 -28.32 -17.56 -0.02
CA THR A 271 -28.29 -18.97 0.44
C THR A 271 -26.87 -19.51 0.56
N ASN A 272 -26.46 -19.93 1.78
CA ASN A 272 -25.24 -20.66 2.17
C ASN A 272 -23.88 -20.22 1.60
N ALA A 273 -23.81 -19.12 0.85
CA ALA A 273 -22.60 -18.60 0.26
C ALA A 273 -22.15 -17.33 1.00
N GLU A 274 -20.84 -17.18 1.13
CA GLU A 274 -20.24 -16.01 1.79
C GLU A 274 -20.57 -14.73 1.02
N ASP A 275 -20.86 -13.65 1.76
CA ASP A 275 -20.99 -12.31 1.19
C ASP A 275 -19.65 -11.89 0.56
N ILE A 276 -19.71 -11.30 -0.63
CA ILE A 276 -18.52 -10.86 -1.36
C ILE A 276 -18.44 -9.34 -1.37
N VAL A 277 -17.26 -8.81 -1.05
CA VAL A 277 -16.93 -7.40 -1.23
C VAL A 277 -16.14 -7.27 -2.52
N VAL A 278 -16.55 -6.33 -3.36
CA VAL A 278 -15.92 -6.06 -4.67
C VAL A 278 -15.36 -4.65 -4.66
N PHE A 279 -14.09 -4.53 -5.02
CA PHE A 279 -13.41 -3.26 -5.25
C PHE A 279 -13.16 -3.11 -6.73
N GLU A 280 -13.87 -2.18 -7.38
CA GLU A 280 -13.74 -1.91 -8.82
C GLU A 280 -12.85 -0.69 -9.02
N SER A 281 -11.84 -0.79 -9.88
CA SER A 281 -10.97 0.35 -10.19
C SER A 281 -11.73 1.43 -10.94
N ARG A 282 -11.56 2.68 -10.53
CA ARG A 282 -12.07 3.86 -11.24
C ARG A 282 -11.16 4.30 -12.39
N GLY A 283 -10.01 3.63 -12.58
CA GLY A 283 -9.02 4.01 -13.59
C GLY A 283 -8.26 5.31 -13.29
N THR A 284 -8.34 5.83 -12.07
CA THR A 284 -7.72 7.12 -11.67
C THR A 284 -6.29 6.97 -11.15
N ILE A 285 -5.83 5.75 -10.88
CA ILE A 285 -4.47 5.51 -10.40
C ILE A 285 -3.51 5.89 -11.52
N PRO A 286 -2.62 6.89 -11.31
CA PRO A 286 -1.68 7.29 -12.32
C PRO A 286 -0.87 6.10 -12.78
N THR A 287 -0.79 5.90 -14.09
CA THR A 287 0.33 5.15 -14.65
C THR A 287 1.53 5.98 -14.28
N LYS A 288 2.54 5.43 -13.59
CA LYS A 288 3.81 6.15 -13.53
C LYS A 288 4.12 6.47 -14.98
N SER A 289 4.02 7.75 -15.36
CA SER A 289 4.68 8.23 -16.54
C SER A 289 6.14 8.11 -16.13
N THR A 290 6.71 6.93 -16.34
CA THR A 290 8.12 6.86 -16.66
C THR A 290 8.29 7.94 -17.69
N SER A 291 9.01 9.00 -17.32
CA SER A 291 9.55 9.94 -18.29
C SER A 291 10.09 9.08 -19.42
N GLU A 292 9.38 9.12 -20.55
CA GLU A 292 9.53 8.21 -21.70
C GLU A 292 9.24 6.72 -21.42
N CYS A 293 7.97 6.31 -21.55
CA CYS A 293 7.64 4.95 -21.99
C CYS A 293 8.18 4.77 -23.42
N ARG A 294 9.48 4.55 -23.57
CA ARG A 294 10.03 4.00 -24.81
C ARG A 294 9.58 2.55 -24.82
N LEU A 295 8.51 2.27 -25.57
CA LEU A 295 8.28 0.93 -26.10
C LEU A 295 9.63 0.33 -26.49
N PRO A 296 9.95 -0.93 -26.11
CA PRO A 296 11.21 -1.54 -26.52
C PRO A 296 11.33 -1.35 -28.03
N PRO A 297 12.45 -0.77 -28.53
CA PRO A 297 12.62 -0.47 -29.95
C PRO A 297 12.30 -1.70 -30.81
N PRO A 298 11.90 -1.49 -32.08
CA PRO A 298 11.60 -2.60 -32.98
C PRO A 298 12.78 -3.58 -33.01
N LEU A 299 12.47 -4.88 -32.99
CA LEU A 299 13.48 -5.93 -33.06
C LEU A 299 14.18 -5.88 -34.42
N ALA A 300 15.48 -6.17 -34.44
CA ALA A 300 16.19 -6.29 -35.70
C ALA A 300 15.62 -7.47 -36.52
N PRO A 301 15.56 -7.38 -37.87
CA PRO A 301 15.08 -8.47 -38.73
C PRO A 301 15.77 -9.81 -38.45
N ASP A 302 17.08 -9.81 -38.17
CA ASP A 302 17.89 -11.00 -37.89
C ASP A 302 17.50 -11.69 -36.57
N THR A 303 16.92 -10.94 -35.63
CA THR A 303 16.44 -11.46 -34.35
C THR A 303 15.27 -12.43 -34.56
N TYR A 304 14.40 -12.17 -35.55
CA TYR A 304 13.31 -13.09 -35.88
C TYR A 304 13.82 -14.41 -36.44
N HIS A 305 14.93 -14.40 -37.19
CA HIS A 305 15.56 -15.63 -37.66
C HIS A 305 16.13 -16.44 -36.48
N THR A 306 16.85 -15.77 -35.58
CA THR A 306 17.40 -16.39 -34.37
C THR A 306 16.31 -16.93 -33.45
N ALA A 307 15.18 -16.21 -33.31
CA ALA A 307 14.03 -16.65 -32.53
C ALA A 307 13.38 -17.92 -33.11
N ARG A 308 13.30 -18.05 -34.45
CA ARG A 308 12.80 -19.26 -35.11
C ARG A 308 13.69 -20.48 -34.86
N VAL A 309 15.01 -20.29 -34.80
CA VAL A 309 15.97 -21.36 -34.45
C VAL A 309 15.80 -21.78 -32.99
N VAL A 310 15.58 -20.81 -32.10
CA VAL A 310 15.48 -21.03 -30.65
C VAL A 310 14.13 -21.61 -30.21
N ALA A 311 13.04 -21.24 -30.88
CA ALA A 311 11.68 -21.68 -30.59
C ALA A 311 11.03 -22.36 -31.82
N PRO A 312 11.52 -23.54 -32.25
CA PRO A 312 10.98 -24.23 -33.42
C PRO A 312 9.52 -24.65 -33.20
N GLY A 313 8.66 -24.33 -34.17
CA GLY A 313 7.23 -24.66 -34.14
C GLY A 313 6.31 -23.65 -33.44
N TRP A 314 6.86 -22.55 -32.92
CA TRP A 314 6.08 -21.45 -32.35
C TRP A 314 5.99 -20.26 -33.32
N ASP A 315 4.85 -19.57 -33.32
CA ASP A 315 4.71 -18.30 -34.04
C ASP A 315 5.51 -17.21 -33.32
N VAL A 316 6.61 -16.80 -33.93
CA VAL A 316 7.54 -15.79 -33.37
C VAL A 316 6.86 -14.43 -33.20
N HIS A 317 5.90 -14.07 -34.04
CA HIS A 317 5.18 -12.80 -33.90
C HIS A 317 4.18 -12.83 -32.74
N GLU A 318 3.60 -13.99 -32.43
CA GLU A 318 2.79 -14.18 -31.22
C GLU A 318 3.66 -14.14 -29.96
N LEU A 319 4.82 -14.79 -29.99
CA LEU A 319 5.80 -14.70 -28.89
C LEU A 319 6.27 -13.26 -28.64
N GLU A 320 6.47 -12.49 -29.70
CA GLU A 320 6.80 -11.06 -29.59
C GLU A 320 5.66 -10.27 -28.93
N ARG A 321 4.41 -10.47 -29.37
CA ARG A 321 3.24 -9.80 -28.76
C ARG A 321 3.14 -10.09 -27.27
N GLN A 322 3.30 -11.35 -26.87
CA GLN A 322 3.22 -11.75 -25.47
C GLN A 322 4.39 -11.20 -24.65
N TRP A 323 5.59 -11.18 -25.21
CA TRP A 323 6.76 -10.60 -24.55
C TRP A 323 6.60 -9.09 -24.35
N ARG A 324 6.11 -8.36 -25.37
CA ARG A 324 5.84 -6.92 -25.28
C ARG A 324 4.73 -6.61 -24.27
N SER A 325 3.62 -7.37 -24.31
CA SER A 325 2.53 -7.24 -23.34
C SER A 325 3.01 -7.51 -21.90
N TRP A 326 3.86 -8.53 -21.71
CA TRP A 326 4.49 -8.79 -20.42
C TRP A 326 5.41 -7.65 -19.97
N ALA A 327 6.22 -7.08 -20.88
CA ALA A 327 7.11 -5.96 -20.56
C ALA A 327 6.31 -4.70 -20.16
N GLU A 328 5.23 -4.41 -20.89
CA GLU A 328 4.30 -3.31 -20.57
C GLU A 328 3.61 -3.50 -19.22
N ALA A 329 3.11 -4.72 -18.94
CA ALA A 329 2.44 -5.04 -17.68
C ALA A 329 3.41 -5.04 -16.48
N SER A 330 4.68 -5.40 -16.70
CA SER A 330 5.69 -5.48 -15.64
C SER A 330 6.24 -4.12 -15.24
N GLY A 331 6.14 -3.10 -16.11
CA GLY A 331 6.68 -1.77 -15.86
C GLY A 331 8.20 -1.75 -15.63
N ALA A 332 8.91 -2.77 -16.11
CA ALA A 332 10.36 -2.89 -15.97
C ALA A 332 11.09 -1.96 -16.95
N GLU A 333 12.29 -1.50 -16.59
CA GLU A 333 13.13 -0.75 -17.52
C GLU A 333 13.41 -1.58 -18.79
N PRO A 334 13.38 -0.97 -19.99
CA PRO A 334 13.67 -1.69 -21.22
C PRO A 334 15.10 -2.25 -21.13
N PRO A 335 15.31 -3.54 -21.49
CA PRO A 335 16.62 -4.15 -21.48
C PRO A 335 17.62 -3.35 -22.32
N ARG A 336 18.88 -3.23 -21.86
CA ARG A 336 19.97 -2.59 -22.63
C ARG A 336 20.13 -3.19 -24.03
N ASP A 337 19.87 -4.49 -24.18
CA ASP A 337 19.77 -5.18 -25.46
C ASP A 337 18.42 -5.89 -25.59
N VAL A 338 17.55 -5.30 -26.40
CA VAL A 338 16.19 -5.77 -26.67
C VAL A 338 16.18 -7.09 -27.44
N ASN A 339 17.16 -7.31 -28.33
CA ASN A 339 17.24 -8.51 -29.14
C ASN A 339 17.64 -9.72 -28.28
N ALA A 340 18.69 -9.56 -27.46
CA ALA A 340 19.11 -10.62 -26.54
C ALA A 340 18.02 -10.97 -25.52
N ALA A 341 17.30 -9.95 -25.03
CA ALA A 341 16.19 -10.15 -24.10
C ALA A 341 15.03 -10.95 -24.71
N PHE A 342 14.64 -10.63 -25.95
CA PHE A 342 13.61 -11.40 -26.66
C PHE A 342 14.03 -12.85 -26.91
N ILE A 343 15.28 -13.07 -27.35
CA ILE A 343 15.80 -14.45 -27.52
C ILE A 343 15.83 -15.22 -26.19
N GLY A 344 16.20 -14.56 -25.09
CA GLY A 344 16.13 -15.13 -23.76
C GLY A 344 14.71 -15.52 -23.33
N PHE A 345 13.72 -14.69 -23.69
CA PHE A 345 12.30 -15.00 -23.50
C PHE A 345 11.89 -16.23 -24.30
N CYS A 346 12.23 -16.31 -25.59
CA CYS A 346 11.95 -17.49 -26.43
C CYS A 346 12.53 -18.78 -25.84
N ARG A 347 13.79 -18.76 -25.36
CA ARG A 347 14.42 -19.94 -24.70
C ARG A 347 13.63 -20.41 -23.49
N LYS A 348 13.26 -19.47 -22.60
CA LYS A 348 12.47 -19.78 -21.39
C LYS A 348 11.07 -20.27 -21.75
N TRP A 349 10.45 -19.68 -22.78
CA TRP A 349 9.13 -20.06 -23.26
C TRP A 349 9.11 -21.50 -23.75
N THR A 350 10.05 -21.86 -24.62
CA THR A 350 10.19 -23.21 -25.16
C THR A 350 10.51 -24.22 -24.06
N GLY A 351 11.42 -23.91 -23.14
CA GLY A 351 11.75 -24.81 -22.03
C GLY A 351 10.59 -25.07 -21.05
N ARG A 352 9.70 -24.09 -20.86
CA ARG A 352 8.49 -24.26 -20.02
C ARG A 352 7.40 -25.09 -20.73
N HIS A 353 7.26 -24.93 -22.04
CA HIS A 353 6.17 -25.55 -22.81
C HIS A 353 6.57 -26.83 -23.57
N SER A 354 7.85 -27.21 -23.57
CA SER A 354 8.34 -28.49 -24.12
C SER A 354 7.95 -29.71 -23.27
N LEU A 355 7.41 -29.50 -22.07
CA LEU A 355 6.95 -30.55 -21.15
C LEU A 355 5.44 -30.84 -21.23
N SER A 356 4.70 -30.19 -22.15
CA SER A 356 3.29 -30.53 -22.42
C SER A 356 3.17 -31.37 -23.69
N PRO A 357 2.45 -32.51 -23.68
CA PRO A 357 2.31 -33.35 -24.85
C PRO A 357 1.53 -32.61 -25.93
N ARG A 358 2.16 -32.52 -27.11
CA ARG A 358 1.65 -31.84 -28.31
C ARG A 358 0.22 -32.30 -28.61
N ARG A 359 -0.76 -31.42 -28.48
CA ARG A 359 -2.08 -31.59 -29.13
C ARG A 359 -1.88 -31.36 -30.63
N ARG A 360 -2.16 -32.40 -31.42
CA ARG A 360 -2.35 -32.31 -32.87
C ARG A 360 -3.62 -31.56 -33.20
#